data_AF-A0A5C4QNU4-F1
#
_entry.id   AF-A0A5C4QNU4-F1
#
_cell.length_a   1.000
_cell.length_b   1.000
_cell.length_c   1.000
_cell.angle_alpha   90.00
_cell.angle_beta   90.00
_cell.angle_gamma   90.00
#
_symmetry.space_group_name_H-M   'P 1'
#
loop_
_entity.id
_entity.type
_entity.pdbx_description
1 polymer ?
#
loop_
_entity_poly.entity_id
_entity_poly.type
_entity_poly.pdbx_seq_one_letter_code
_entity_poly.pdbx_strand_id
1 'polypeptide(L)'
;PPTCGTTPPPCGSCTATATTTNVWGDRYNTSVTVSGASTWTVVVAIPSPQQVSTTWNGTASWDGSGNMTMRSNGSGNTFGFTTMFNGNSGARPQIRSCTAG
;
A
#
# COMPACT_ATOMS: atom_id res chain seq x y z
N PRO A 1 -2.64 -24.83 13.46
CA PRO A 1 -1.77 -24.01 12.59
C PRO A 1 -2.61 -23.16 11.62
N PRO A 2 -2.63 -21.82 11.71
CA PRO A 2 -3.44 -21.04 10.78
C PRO A 2 -2.69 -20.94 9.45
N THR A 3 -3.27 -21.59 8.43
CA THR A 3 -2.84 -21.57 7.03
C THR A 3 -3.36 -20.29 6.37
N CYS A 4 -2.47 -19.42 5.91
CA CYS A 4 -2.85 -18.21 5.17
C CYS A 4 -3.15 -18.57 3.71
N GLY A 5 -4.30 -18.11 3.21
CA GLY A 5 -4.90 -18.49 1.94
C GLY A 5 -4.20 -17.95 0.68
N THR A 6 -4.58 -18.53 -0.45
CA THR A 6 -3.96 -18.49 -1.79
C THR A 6 -4.12 -17.19 -2.60
N THR A 7 -4.18 -16.01 -1.97
CA THR A 7 -4.10 -14.72 -2.67
C THR A 7 -3.38 -13.74 -1.76
N PRO A 8 -2.11 -13.39 -2.02
CA PRO A 8 -1.10 -13.17 -0.98
C PRO A 8 -1.58 -12.20 0.11
N PRO A 9 -1.99 -12.69 1.30
CA PRO A 9 -2.07 -11.86 2.48
C PRO A 9 -0.69 -11.97 3.13
N PRO A 10 0.04 -10.86 3.30
CA PRO A 10 1.30 -10.96 3.99
C PRO A 10 1.05 -11.39 5.43
N CYS A 11 1.64 -12.52 5.81
CA CYS A 11 1.63 -13.06 7.16
C CYS A 11 2.50 -12.20 8.08
N GLY A 12 2.09 -10.97 8.34
CA GLY A 12 2.60 -10.19 9.45
C GLY A 12 1.45 -9.81 10.36
N SER A 13 1.82 -9.38 11.56
CA SER A 13 0.95 -9.14 12.71
C SER A 13 -0.22 -8.15 12.48
N CYS A 14 -0.31 -7.54 11.30
CA CYS A 14 -1.42 -6.70 10.87
C CYS A 14 -1.92 -7.11 9.47
N THR A 15 -3.20 -6.86 9.20
CA THR A 15 -3.81 -7.07 7.89
C THR A 15 -3.96 -5.74 7.19
N ALA A 16 -3.38 -5.59 6.00
CA ALA A 16 -3.55 -4.40 5.18
C ALA A 16 -4.33 -4.75 3.91
N THR A 17 -5.36 -3.97 3.60
CA THR A 17 -6.22 -4.15 2.43
C THR A 17 -6.14 -2.92 1.54
N ALA A 18 -5.61 -3.07 0.32
CA ALA A 18 -5.53 -2.00 -0.66
C ALA A 18 -6.75 -2.00 -1.58
N THR A 19 -7.43 -0.85 -1.64
CA THR A 19 -8.61 -0.61 -2.47
C THR A 19 -8.36 0.60 -3.34
N THR A 20 -8.45 0.42 -4.65
CA THR A 20 -8.42 1.54 -5.60
C THR A 20 -9.77 2.25 -5.55
N THR A 21 -9.79 3.56 -5.26
CA THR A 21 -11.04 4.32 -5.10
C THR A 21 -11.35 5.19 -6.31
N ASN A 22 -10.45 6.13 -6.62
CA ASN A 22 -10.64 7.08 -7.70
C ASN A 22 -9.65 6.75 -8.82
N VAL A 23 -10.14 6.61 -10.04
CA VAL A 23 -9.30 6.38 -11.21
C VAL A 23 -9.58 7.49 -12.20
N TRP A 24 -8.51 8.13 -12.65
CA TRP A 24 -8.49 9.15 -13.69
C TRP A 24 -7.76 8.59 -14.92
N GLY A 25 -7.78 9.32 -16.03
CA GLY A 25 -7.10 8.88 -17.26
C GLY A 25 -5.57 8.76 -17.12
N ASP A 26 -4.96 9.51 -16.20
CA ASP A 26 -3.51 9.62 -16.02
C ASP A 26 -3.01 9.09 -14.66
N ARG A 27 -3.90 8.92 -13.67
CA ARG A 27 -3.55 8.53 -12.29
C ARG A 27 -4.70 7.83 -11.58
N TYR A 28 -4.46 7.30 -10.39
CA TYR A 28 -5.47 6.72 -9.52
C TYR A 28 -5.11 6.86 -8.03
N ASN A 29 -6.12 6.89 -7.17
CA ASN A 29 -5.96 6.85 -5.72
C ASN A 29 -6.16 5.44 -5.21
N THR A 30 -5.25 5.02 -4.35
CA THR A 30 -5.35 3.79 -3.57
C THR A 30 -5.53 4.16 -2.10
N SER A 31 -6.54 3.60 -1.47
CA SER A 31 -6.75 3.64 -0.03
C SER A 31 -6.35 2.29 0.55
N VAL A 32 -5.61 2.28 1.65
CA VAL A 32 -5.17 1.07 2.34
C VAL A 32 -5.64 1.14 3.78
N THR A 33 -6.44 0.16 4.18
CA THR A 33 -6.93 0.02 5.55
C THR A 33 -6.13 -1.07 6.25
N VAL A 34 -5.50 -0.72 7.37
CA VAL A 34 -4.73 -1.61 8.23
C VAL A 34 -5.54 -1.99 9.45
N SER A 35 -5.61 -3.27 9.77
CA SER A 35 -6.35 -3.80 10.93
C SER A 35 -5.46 -4.74 11.74
N GLY A 36 -5.71 -4.82 13.04
CA GLY A 36 -4.94 -5.64 13.97
C GLY A 36 -3.78 -4.94 14.69
N ALA A 37 -3.46 -3.69 14.34
CA ALA A 37 -2.39 -2.92 14.99
C ALA A 37 -2.63 -1.41 14.92
N SER A 38 -2.24 -0.66 15.96
CA SER A 38 -2.24 0.81 15.97
C SER A 38 -0.97 1.39 15.34
N THR A 39 0.17 0.75 15.63
CA THR A 39 1.48 0.99 15.02
C THR A 39 1.70 -0.02 13.90
N TRP A 40 1.89 0.45 12.67
CA TRP A 40 2.02 -0.44 11.52
C TRP A 40 3.02 0.08 10.48
N THR A 41 3.63 -0.86 9.77
CA THR A 41 4.48 -0.63 8.60
C THR A 41 4.01 -1.53 7.47
N VAL A 42 3.59 -0.95 6.35
CA VAL A 42 3.10 -1.68 5.18
C VAL A 42 4.06 -1.47 4.02
N VAL A 43 4.54 -2.56 3.43
CA VAL A 43 5.33 -2.51 2.19
C VAL A 43 4.41 -2.80 1.01
N VAL A 44 4.38 -1.87 0.06
CA VAL A 44 3.58 -1.92 -1.14
C VAL A 44 4.51 -1.92 -2.35
N ALA A 45 4.45 -2.95 -3.18
CA ALA A 45 5.15 -2.96 -4.46
C ALA A 45 4.35 -2.15 -5.49
N ILE A 46 4.96 -1.09 -6.01
CA ILE A 46 4.41 -0.29 -7.10
C ILE A 46 5.00 -0.83 -8.41
N PRO A 47 4.16 -1.32 -9.33
CA PRO A 47 4.67 -1.89 -10.58
C PRO A 47 5.21 -0.78 -11.49
N SER A 48 6.47 -0.92 -11.90
CA SER A 48 7.09 -0.04 -12.91
C SER A 48 6.27 -0.06 -14.22
N PRO A 49 6.12 1.07 -14.93
CA PRO A 49 6.71 2.40 -14.72
C PRO A 49 5.95 3.33 -13.76
N GLN A 50 4.92 2.84 -13.04
CA GLN A 50 4.09 3.70 -12.20
C GLN A 50 4.88 4.39 -11.08
N GLN A 51 4.44 5.59 -10.71
CA GLN A 51 5.07 6.37 -9.65
C GLN A 51 4.02 7.00 -8.74
N VAL A 52 4.30 7.04 -7.44
CA VAL A 52 3.39 7.70 -6.50
C VAL A 52 3.71 9.19 -6.44
N SER A 53 2.67 10.00 -6.57
CA SER A 53 2.76 11.45 -6.59
C SER A 53 2.51 12.08 -5.23
N THR A 54 1.55 11.54 -4.48
CA THR A 54 1.14 12.09 -3.19
C THR A 54 0.71 10.96 -2.27
N THR A 55 0.93 11.14 -0.97
CA THR A 55 0.53 10.20 0.07
C THR A 55 -0.08 10.96 1.23
N TRP A 56 -1.08 10.40 1.90
CA TRP A 56 -1.75 10.98 3.06
C TRP A 56 -1.99 9.94 4.14
N ASN A 57 -2.20 10.41 5.37
CA ASN A 57 -2.50 9.57 6.54
C ASN A 57 -1.42 8.49 6.82
N GLY A 58 -0.16 8.80 6.50
CA GLY A 58 0.99 7.94 6.73
C GLY A 58 2.29 8.56 6.19
N THR A 59 3.41 7.98 6.59
CA THR A 59 4.75 8.40 6.16
C THR A 59 5.28 7.40 5.14
N ALA A 60 5.36 7.80 3.88
CA ALA A 60 5.88 6.97 2.79
C ALA A 60 7.40 7.08 2.67
N SER A 61 8.06 5.97 2.33
CA SER A 61 9.49 5.86 2.09
C SER A 61 9.74 4.89 0.94
N TRP A 62 10.79 5.09 0.15
CA TRP A 62 11.05 4.35 -1.09
C TRP A 62 12.38 3.61 -1.01
N ASP A 63 12.40 2.34 -1.41
CA ASP A 63 13.63 1.53 -1.44
C ASP A 63 14.44 1.69 -2.74
N GLY A 64 13.95 2.47 -3.71
CA GLY A 64 14.57 2.64 -5.02
C GLY A 64 14.33 1.50 -6.01
N SER A 65 13.78 0.36 -5.55
CA SER A 65 13.40 -0.77 -6.40
C SER A 65 11.93 -0.71 -6.87
N GLY A 66 11.21 0.36 -6.50
CA GLY A 66 9.77 0.51 -6.75
C GLY A 66 8.89 0.02 -5.60
N ASN A 67 9.46 -0.34 -4.45
CA ASN A 67 8.68 -0.67 -3.26
C ASN A 67 8.51 0.59 -2.38
N MET A 68 7.26 0.90 -2.07
CA MET A 68 6.86 1.94 -1.15
C MET A 68 6.62 1.33 0.23
N THR A 69 7.32 1.81 1.24
CA THR A 69 7.07 1.48 2.65
C THR A 69 6.27 2.62 3.28
N MET A 70 5.04 2.34 3.69
CA MET A 70 4.18 3.26 4.40
C MET A 70 4.22 2.95 5.90
N ARG A 71 4.44 3.96 6.74
CA ARG A 71 4.43 3.83 8.19
C ARG A 71 3.29 4.64 8.82
N SER A 72 2.72 4.13 9.90
CA SER A 72 1.72 4.84 10.70
C SER A 72 2.30 6.14 11.27
N ASN A 73 1.61 7.28 11.08
CA ASN A 73 2.01 8.58 11.64
C ASN A 73 1.14 8.99 12.85
N GLY A 74 0.36 8.08 13.41
CA GLY A 74 -0.62 8.37 14.47
C GLY A 74 -1.97 8.91 13.98
N SER A 75 -2.15 9.15 12.69
CA SER A 75 -3.42 9.62 12.08
C SER A 75 -4.45 8.51 11.85
N GLY A 76 -4.26 7.36 12.50
CA GLY A 76 -5.14 6.20 12.42
C GLY A 76 -4.61 5.04 11.59
N ASN A 77 -5.54 4.20 11.17
CA ASN A 77 -5.31 2.88 10.60
C ASN A 77 -5.48 2.83 9.08
N THR A 78 -5.91 3.93 8.48
CA THR A 78 -6.21 3.99 7.05
C THR A 78 -5.36 5.06 6.41
N PHE A 79 -4.64 4.69 5.37
CA PHE A 79 -3.81 5.61 4.62
C PHE A 79 -4.15 5.60 3.15
N GLY A 80 -3.65 6.57 2.38
CA GLY A 80 -3.82 6.51 0.93
C GLY A 80 -2.71 7.20 0.18
N PHE A 81 -2.67 6.92 -1.12
CA PHE A 81 -1.68 7.46 -2.03
C PHE A 81 -2.21 7.54 -3.45
N THR A 82 -1.78 8.58 -4.17
CA THR A 82 -2.04 8.77 -5.60
C THR A 82 -0.89 8.17 -6.39
N THR A 83 -1.20 7.24 -7.28
CA THR A 83 -0.24 6.64 -8.21
C THR A 83 -0.54 7.11 -9.63
N MET A 84 0.48 7.61 -10.32
CA MET A 84 0.45 7.94 -11.74
C MET A 84 0.69 6.67 -12.55
N PHE A 85 -0.05 6.52 -13.66
CA PHE A 85 0.10 5.36 -14.54
C PHE A 85 1.46 5.32 -15.24
N ASN A 86 1.98 6.49 -15.63
CA ASN A 86 3.26 6.64 -16.33
C ASN A 86 3.44 5.66 -17.52
N GLY A 87 2.35 5.39 -18.24
CA GLY A 87 2.30 4.42 -19.36
C GLY A 87 1.72 3.04 -19.01
N ASN A 88 1.42 2.75 -17.75
CA ASN A 88 0.78 1.50 -17.32
C ASN A 88 -0.44 1.74 -16.43
N SER A 89 -1.64 1.56 -17.00
CA SER A 89 -2.91 1.70 -16.29
C SER A 89 -3.56 0.38 -15.86
N GLY A 90 -3.02 -0.76 -16.31
CA GLY A 90 -3.53 -2.09 -15.97
C GLY A 90 -2.96 -2.64 -14.66
N ALA A 91 -1.73 -2.25 -14.31
CA ALA A 91 -1.08 -2.76 -13.11
C ALA A 91 -1.60 -2.07 -11.83
N ARG A 92 -1.67 -2.83 -10.75
CA ARG A 92 -2.16 -2.37 -9.44
C ARG A 92 -1.11 -2.63 -8.37
N PRO A 93 -1.05 -1.77 -7.34
CA PRO A 93 -0.11 -1.94 -6.24
C PRO A 93 -0.41 -3.26 -5.50
N GLN A 94 0.63 -3.96 -5.08
CA GLN A 94 0.50 -5.22 -4.33
C GLN A 94 1.07 -5.04 -2.93
N ILE A 95 0.31 -5.44 -1.92
CA ILE A 95 0.80 -5.42 -0.54
C ILE A 95 1.74 -6.62 -0.37
N ARG A 96 3.00 -6.34 -0.02
CA ARG A 96 4.07 -7.33 0.13
C ARG A 96 4.24 -7.77 1.57
N SER A 97 4.12 -6.85 2.50
CA SER A 97 4.19 -7.12 3.94
C SER A 97 3.40 -6.09 4.73
N CYS A 98 2.85 -6.51 5.88
CA CYS A 98 2.30 -5.64 6.91
C CYS A 98 2.90 -6.08 8.23
N THR A 99 3.60 -5.20 8.93
CA THR A 99 4.21 -5.49 10.21
C THR A 99 3.63 -4.56 11.26
N ALA A 100 3.04 -5.13 12.33
CA ALA A 100 2.71 -4.36 13.51
C ALA A 100 3.99 -4.00 14.26
N GLY A 101 4.12 -2.74 14.66
CA GLY A 101 5.25 -2.21 15.42
C GLY A 101 5.07 -2.35 16.92
#